data_AF-A0A9X1HBE4-F1
#
_entry.id   AF-A0A9X1HBE4-F1
#
_cell.length_a   1.000
_cell.length_b   1.000
_cell.length_c   1.000
_cell.angle_alpha   90.00
_cell.angle_beta   90.00
_cell.angle_gamma   90.00
#
_symmetry.space_group_name_H-M   'P 1'
#
loop_
_entity.id
_entity.type
_entity.pdbx_description
1 polymer ?
#
loop_
_entity_poly.entity_id
_entity_poly.type
_entity_poly.pdbx_seq_one_letter_code
_entity_poly.pdbx_strand_id
1 'polypeptide(L)'
;MLKLVQKFLQINKYSDIKNEFKDLFLSHPNYPSLFAITDSFDLLSVENAAVRVSKEQIVDLPSNFLAYFKDELILVEKIKNGVRITTTKKGSQKLSYDKFLLDWNGVIVAIEPNNVVARENLKVEYNWLKYFLPLVLLIGLSFFYNSFDLFSSSFLATSIIGLVVSIFIVQQKWGVKNTVISKFCNLSSNSSCHSVISFNDDIANKWLSFSDLPLLFFSASIIAILIQPLNSAIFVGFLSLLAIPLVVCSIWIQKFEIQKWCVMCLAVSFLIVVQSVAWFSSDLFTLSFSLNTIFPYVFSLLLLIPIWAAVKVMIKNMLDNENSLKELKKFKRNYSLLNFLSKKVKYTKGFEELRGLNFGNKNAAVRLSIIISPSCGHCYKTFQEAFDLVLKFPDKIYLNVLFNINPENNDNPYKTVVERLLTINRVTPGKTVEAISDWYIKRMVHKKWLKKWPVDSVSMMISQEIQKQYDWCSMNNFNYTPVKIVNERLFPNEYELNELKYFLNDFVDEVQVLEKTA
;
A
#
# COMPACT_ATOMS: atom_id res chain seq x y z
N MET A 1 9.81 6.81 -9.30
CA MET A 1 8.70 7.70 -8.92
C MET A 1 8.34 7.60 -7.42
N LEU A 2 7.83 6.47 -6.91
CA LEU A 2 7.37 6.35 -5.51
C LEU A 2 8.32 6.89 -4.43
N LYS A 3 9.60 6.49 -4.42
CA LYS A 3 10.58 6.95 -3.41
C LYS A 3 10.75 8.47 -3.39
N LEU A 4 10.63 9.08 -4.56
CA LEU A 4 10.80 10.51 -4.75
C LEU A 4 9.62 11.27 -4.15
N VAL A 5 8.40 10.79 -4.42
CA VAL A 5 7.18 11.35 -3.83
C VAL A 5 7.12 11.12 -2.32
N GLN A 6 7.57 9.95 -1.82
CA GLN A 6 7.68 9.72 -0.38
C GLN A 6 8.69 10.66 0.30
N LYS A 7 9.81 10.98 -0.37
CA LYS A 7 10.75 12.01 0.11
C LYS A 7 10.10 13.40 0.11
N PHE A 8 9.34 13.73 -0.93
CA PHE A 8 8.59 14.99 -1.02
C PHE A 8 7.55 15.13 0.11
N LEU A 9 6.77 14.08 0.40
CA LEU A 9 5.86 14.03 1.54
C LEU A 9 6.61 14.22 2.88
N GLN A 10 7.78 13.60 3.04
CA GLN A 10 8.59 13.76 4.26
C GLN A 10 9.03 15.20 4.49
N ILE A 11 9.52 15.86 3.45
CA ILE A 11 10.01 17.25 3.53
C ILE A 11 8.87 18.20 3.91
N ASN A 12 7.66 17.91 3.46
CA ASN A 12 6.46 18.70 3.74
C ASN A 12 5.66 18.18 4.96
N LYS A 13 6.31 17.40 5.86
CA LYS A 13 5.73 16.94 7.14
C LYS A 13 4.52 16.00 7.04
N TYR A 14 4.46 15.20 5.98
CA TYR A 14 3.46 14.13 5.78
C TYR A 14 4.06 12.73 5.94
N SER A 15 4.87 12.52 6.98
CA SER A 15 5.56 11.23 7.19
C SER A 15 4.59 10.07 7.46
N ASP A 16 3.48 10.35 8.15
CA ASP A 16 2.57 9.31 8.65
C ASP A 16 1.74 8.65 7.54
N ILE A 17 1.46 9.38 6.46
CA ILE A 17 0.62 8.91 5.35
C ILE A 17 1.42 8.25 4.21
N LYS A 18 2.74 8.10 4.34
CA LYS A 18 3.62 7.54 3.28
C LYS A 18 3.24 6.13 2.83
N ASN A 19 2.76 5.31 3.76
CA ASN A 19 2.37 3.93 3.48
C ASN A 19 0.99 3.88 2.80
N GLU A 20 0.07 4.74 3.23
CA GLU A 20 -1.25 4.87 2.60
C GLU A 20 -1.13 5.43 1.18
N PHE A 21 -0.31 6.47 1.00
CA PHE A 21 0.05 6.99 -0.34
C PHE A 21 0.61 5.89 -1.23
N LYS A 22 1.52 5.05 -0.71
CA LYS A 22 2.08 3.94 -1.48
C LYS A 22 1.00 2.98 -1.97
N ASP A 23 0.04 2.59 -1.13
CA ASP A 23 -1.03 1.68 -1.55
C ASP A 23 -1.91 2.35 -2.61
N LEU A 24 -2.38 3.59 -2.36
CA LEU A 24 -3.22 4.35 -3.29
C LEU A 24 -2.54 4.54 -4.65
N PHE A 25 -1.32 5.06 -4.64
CA PHE A 25 -0.56 5.37 -5.86
C PHE A 25 -0.24 4.13 -6.69
N LEU A 26 0.18 3.03 -6.06
CA LEU A 26 0.53 1.80 -6.79
C LEU A 26 -0.70 1.04 -7.31
N SER A 27 -1.87 1.27 -6.72
CA SER A 27 -3.14 0.67 -7.14
C SER A 27 -4.04 1.62 -7.94
N HIS A 28 -3.49 2.77 -8.36
CA HIS A 28 -4.19 3.73 -9.21
C HIS A 28 -4.17 3.25 -10.68
N PRO A 29 -5.29 3.30 -11.43
CA PRO A 29 -5.37 2.84 -12.83
C PRO A 29 -4.35 3.52 -13.74
N ASN A 30 -4.21 4.84 -13.62
CA ASN A 30 -3.27 5.65 -14.39
C ASN A 30 -1.83 5.64 -13.84
N TYR A 31 -1.45 4.69 -12.98
CA TYR A 31 -0.04 4.57 -12.55
C TYR A 31 0.87 4.27 -13.76
N PRO A 32 2.06 4.90 -13.90
CA PRO A 32 2.70 5.87 -13.01
C PRO A 32 2.61 7.32 -13.52
N SER A 33 1.41 7.87 -13.68
CA SER A 33 1.19 9.25 -14.14
C SER A 33 1.24 10.31 -13.02
N LEU A 34 1.32 11.58 -13.42
CA LEU A 34 1.15 12.73 -12.53
C LEU A 34 -0.25 12.77 -11.89
N PHE A 35 -1.27 12.44 -12.67
CA PHE A 35 -2.65 12.35 -12.21
C PHE A 35 -2.79 11.35 -11.07
N ALA A 36 -2.14 10.18 -11.16
CA ALA A 36 -2.13 9.21 -10.07
C ALA A 36 -1.49 9.76 -8.77
N ILE A 37 -0.55 10.70 -8.87
CA ILE A 37 0.06 11.35 -7.70
C ILE A 37 -0.92 12.33 -7.06
N THR A 38 -1.48 13.26 -7.85
CA THR A 38 -2.40 14.29 -7.34
C THR A 38 -3.69 13.69 -6.82
N ASP A 39 -4.25 12.70 -7.52
CA ASP A 39 -5.45 11.99 -7.06
C ASP A 39 -5.20 11.23 -5.73
N SER A 40 -4.04 10.61 -5.58
CA SER A 40 -3.65 9.99 -4.31
C SER A 40 -3.46 11.01 -3.19
N PHE A 41 -2.99 12.22 -3.49
CA PHE A 41 -2.89 13.31 -2.50
C PHE A 41 -4.27 13.80 -2.07
N ASP A 42 -5.19 14.01 -3.01
CA ASP A 42 -6.58 14.41 -2.74
C ASP A 42 -7.28 13.40 -1.82
N LEU A 43 -7.11 12.10 -2.09
CA LEU A 43 -7.68 11.03 -1.25
C LEU A 43 -7.16 11.03 0.19
N LEU A 44 -5.94 11.53 0.39
CA LEU A 44 -5.28 11.69 1.69
C LEU A 44 -5.51 13.07 2.31
N SER A 45 -6.35 13.91 1.69
CA SER A 45 -6.60 15.28 2.12
C SER A 45 -5.33 16.13 2.20
N VAL A 46 -4.39 15.88 1.28
CA VAL A 46 -3.19 16.70 1.09
C VAL A 46 -3.52 17.75 0.04
N GLU A 47 -3.59 19.01 0.45
CA GLU A 47 -3.80 20.13 -0.47
C GLU A 47 -2.64 20.22 -1.46
N ASN A 48 -2.97 20.10 -2.74
CA ASN A 48 -2.00 20.01 -3.81
C ASN A 48 -2.47 20.75 -5.06
N ALA A 49 -1.50 21.17 -5.88
CA ALA A 49 -1.75 21.81 -7.16
C ALA A 49 -0.77 21.28 -8.21
N ALA A 50 -1.31 20.74 -9.31
CA ALA A 50 -0.56 20.42 -10.53
C ALA A 50 -0.83 21.48 -11.59
N VAL A 51 0.19 22.29 -11.91
CA VAL A 51 0.03 23.43 -12.82
C VAL A 51 1.22 23.53 -13.77
N ARG A 52 1.00 24.17 -14.91
CA ARG A 52 2.07 24.62 -15.80
C ARG A 52 2.28 26.11 -15.58
N VAL A 53 3.49 26.48 -15.15
CA VAL A 53 3.91 27.85 -14.89
C VAL A 53 4.95 28.30 -15.91
N SER A 54 5.08 29.61 -16.09
CA SER A 54 6.13 30.17 -16.93
C SER A 54 7.50 30.05 -16.23
N LYS A 55 8.59 30.08 -17.00
CA LYS A 55 9.94 29.87 -16.46
C LYS A 55 10.37 30.98 -15.49
N GLU A 56 9.82 32.17 -15.69
CA GLU A 56 10.08 33.38 -14.91
C GLU A 56 9.49 33.28 -13.50
N GLN A 57 8.37 32.56 -13.35
CA GLN A 57 7.66 32.38 -12.07
C GLN A 57 8.35 31.40 -11.12
N ILE A 58 9.53 30.88 -11.48
CA ILE A 58 10.29 29.98 -10.63
C ILE A 58 10.59 30.58 -9.25
N VAL A 59 10.71 31.91 -9.15
CA VAL A 59 10.96 32.64 -7.90
C VAL A 59 9.77 32.51 -6.94
N ASP A 60 8.54 32.49 -7.46
CA ASP A 60 7.30 32.48 -6.69
C ASP A 60 6.87 31.07 -6.24
N LEU A 61 7.48 30.03 -6.80
CA LEU A 61 7.19 28.65 -6.43
C LEU A 61 7.48 28.35 -4.95
N PRO A 62 6.87 27.31 -4.35
CA PRO A 62 7.23 26.88 -3.00
C PRO A 62 8.70 26.45 -2.92
N SER A 63 9.22 26.37 -1.69
CA SER A 63 10.62 25.97 -1.43
C SER A 63 10.94 24.58 -1.98
N ASN A 64 9.95 23.68 -2.00
CA ASN A 64 10.09 22.34 -2.55
C ASN A 64 8.88 22.00 -3.42
N PHE A 65 9.11 21.37 -4.57
CA PHE A 65 8.05 20.94 -5.49
C PHE A 65 8.53 19.77 -6.34
N LEU A 66 7.59 19.05 -6.94
CA LEU A 66 7.89 18.10 -8.00
C LEU A 66 7.87 18.83 -9.34
N ALA A 67 8.75 18.45 -10.28
CA ALA A 67 8.81 19.04 -11.61
C ALA A 67 9.18 18.00 -12.66
N TYR A 68 8.85 18.27 -13.92
CA TYR A 68 9.35 17.49 -15.06
C TYR A 68 10.59 18.14 -15.66
N PHE A 69 11.73 17.46 -15.55
CA PHE A 69 13.02 17.89 -16.07
C PHE A 69 13.56 16.79 -16.99
N LYS A 70 13.80 17.11 -18.27
CA LYS A 70 14.17 16.12 -19.31
C LYS A 70 13.21 14.91 -19.36
N ASP A 71 11.91 15.19 -19.31
CA ASP A 71 10.84 14.18 -19.29
C ASP A 71 10.89 13.20 -18.11
N GLU A 72 11.70 13.47 -17.08
CA GLU A 72 11.73 12.72 -15.82
C GLU A 72 11.08 13.56 -14.70
N LEU A 73 10.24 12.90 -13.89
CA LEU A 73 9.73 13.51 -12.66
C LEU A 73 10.87 13.60 -11.63
N ILE A 74 11.16 14.80 -11.19
CA ILE A 74 12.19 15.11 -10.21
C ILE A 74 11.62 15.85 -8.99
N LEU A 75 12.34 15.80 -7.87
CA LEU A 75 12.08 16.64 -6.70
C LEU A 75 13.06 17.82 -6.73
N VAL A 76 12.52 19.02 -6.66
CA VAL A 76 13.26 20.28 -6.67
C VAL A 76 13.21 20.89 -5.27
N GLU A 77 14.38 21.21 -4.71
CA GLU A 77 14.54 21.96 -3.45
C GLU A 77 15.25 23.29 -3.80
N LYS A 78 14.64 24.44 -3.54
CA LYS A 78 15.25 25.75 -3.80
C LYS A 78 16.45 25.98 -2.89
N ILE A 79 17.53 26.53 -3.45
CA ILE A 79 18.73 26.93 -2.71
C ILE A 79 19.12 28.36 -3.12
N LYS A 80 19.93 29.05 -2.31
CA LYS A 80 20.25 30.48 -2.50
C LYS A 80 20.60 30.87 -3.96
N ASN A 81 21.42 30.07 -4.65
CA ASN A 81 21.89 30.36 -6.01
C ASN A 81 21.50 29.27 -7.04
N GLY A 82 20.34 28.64 -6.89
CA GLY A 82 19.88 27.63 -7.83
C GLY A 82 18.87 26.65 -7.27
N VAL A 83 18.91 25.43 -7.77
CA VAL A 83 18.06 24.33 -7.31
C VAL A 83 18.87 23.09 -7.00
N ARG A 84 18.44 22.36 -6.00
CA ARG A 84 18.89 20.99 -5.75
C ARG A 84 17.84 20.04 -6.31
N ILE A 85 18.20 19.29 -7.33
CA ILE A 85 17.34 18.28 -7.94
C ILE A 85 17.66 16.91 -7.35
N THR A 86 16.63 16.10 -7.09
CA THR A 86 16.76 14.67 -6.79
C THR A 86 16.06 13.91 -7.91
N THR A 87 16.80 13.07 -8.66
CA THR A 87 16.22 12.21 -9.72
C THR A 87 16.00 10.80 -9.19
N THR A 88 15.32 9.95 -9.96
CA THR A 88 15.14 8.55 -9.56
C THR A 88 16.39 7.70 -9.77
N LYS A 89 17.24 8.09 -10.74
CA LYS A 89 18.42 7.33 -11.19
C LYS A 89 19.75 7.86 -10.66
N LYS A 90 19.90 9.17 -10.53
CA LYS A 90 21.10 9.84 -10.03
C LYS A 90 20.76 10.50 -8.69
N GLY A 91 21.70 10.48 -7.74
CA GLY A 91 21.50 11.11 -6.44
C GLY A 91 21.19 12.62 -6.52
N SER A 92 21.23 13.30 -5.38
CA SER A 92 20.99 14.75 -5.37
C SER A 92 22.08 15.51 -6.14
N GLN A 93 21.67 16.41 -7.03
CA GLN A 93 22.55 17.26 -7.83
C GLN A 93 22.18 18.73 -7.63
N LYS A 94 23.16 19.62 -7.59
CA LYS A 94 22.95 21.08 -7.56
C LYS A 94 23.09 21.63 -8.97
N LEU A 95 22.12 22.42 -9.40
CA LEU A 95 22.11 23.12 -10.67
C LEU A 95 21.91 24.62 -10.42
N SER A 96 22.51 25.46 -11.28
CA SER A 96 22.11 26.87 -11.36
C SER A 96 20.69 26.97 -11.93
N TYR A 97 20.03 28.10 -11.68
CA TYR A 97 18.70 28.35 -12.24
C TYR A 97 18.71 28.26 -13.77
N ASP A 98 19.69 28.87 -14.44
CA ASP A 98 19.77 28.85 -15.92
C ASP A 98 19.80 27.42 -16.48
N LYS A 99 20.62 26.54 -15.88
CA LYS A 99 20.70 25.14 -16.29
C LYS A 99 19.41 24.38 -16.03
N PHE A 100 18.73 24.68 -14.93
CA PHE A 100 17.44 24.06 -14.62
C PHE A 100 16.36 24.51 -15.60
N LEU A 101 16.27 25.81 -15.86
CA LEU A 101 15.25 26.42 -16.72
C LEU A 101 15.37 25.97 -18.18
N LEU A 102 16.56 25.65 -18.68
CA LEU A 102 16.73 25.13 -20.04
C LEU A 102 15.94 23.84 -20.29
N ASP A 103 15.99 22.92 -19.33
CA ASP A 103 15.51 21.54 -19.47
C ASP A 103 14.18 21.27 -18.69
N TRP A 104 13.65 22.28 -17.99
CA TRP A 104 12.34 22.23 -17.32
C TRP A 104 11.21 22.63 -18.27
N ASN A 105 10.14 21.84 -18.29
CA ASN A 105 9.00 22.01 -19.19
C ASN A 105 7.85 22.86 -18.59
N GLY A 106 8.07 23.50 -17.44
CA GLY A 106 7.08 24.35 -16.76
C GLY A 106 6.06 23.61 -15.89
N VAL A 107 5.96 22.27 -15.98
CA VAL A 107 5.01 21.48 -15.17
C VAL A 107 5.55 21.28 -13.76
N ILE A 108 4.73 21.58 -12.76
CA ILE A 108 5.04 21.36 -11.35
C ILE A 108 3.89 20.70 -10.59
N VAL A 109 4.23 20.06 -9.47
CA VAL A 109 3.27 19.71 -8.41
C VAL A 109 3.77 20.29 -7.10
N ALA A 110 2.94 21.13 -6.51
CA ALA A 110 3.14 21.71 -5.18
C ALA A 110 2.16 21.08 -4.18
N ILE A 111 2.56 21.01 -2.92
CA ILE A 111 1.69 20.65 -1.80
C ILE A 111 1.88 21.67 -0.68
N GLU A 112 0.80 21.96 0.04
CA GLU A 112 0.90 22.78 1.25
C GLU A 112 1.58 21.98 2.37
N PRO A 113 2.57 22.54 3.10
CA PRO A 113 3.21 21.83 4.20
C PRO A 113 2.22 21.55 5.34
N ASN A 114 2.29 20.36 5.93
CA ASN A 114 1.45 20.05 7.08
C ASN A 114 1.86 20.87 8.30
N ASN A 115 0.99 21.79 8.73
CA ASN A 115 1.18 22.62 9.93
C ASN A 115 0.61 21.96 11.18
N VAL A 116 -0.19 20.89 11.03
CA VAL A 116 -0.65 20.09 12.15
C VAL A 116 0.55 19.29 12.65
N VAL A 117 1.05 19.64 13.83
CA VAL A 117 2.08 18.86 14.53
C VAL A 117 1.46 17.50 14.84
N ALA A 118 1.57 16.57 13.90
CA ALA A 118 1.29 15.18 14.14
C ALA A 118 2.24 14.76 15.25
N ARG A 119 1.69 14.44 16.43
CA ARG A 119 2.41 13.61 17.40
C ARG A 119 2.75 12.34 16.63
N GLU A 120 4.03 12.19 16.30
CA GLU A 120 4.58 10.94 15.83
C GLU A 120 4.28 9.91 16.93
N ASN A 121 3.13 9.24 16.84
CA ASN A 121 2.95 7.96 17.47
C ASN A 121 3.80 7.01 16.65
N LEU A 122 5.12 7.06 16.88
CA LEU A 122 6.04 6.00 16.53
C LEU A 122 5.58 4.77 17.32
N LYS A 123 4.57 4.08 16.78
CA LYS A 123 4.37 2.67 17.06
C LYS A 123 5.61 1.99 16.51
N VAL A 124 6.65 1.92 17.34
CA VAL A 124 7.78 1.05 17.12
C VAL A 124 7.19 -0.35 17.16
N GLU A 125 6.87 -0.90 16.00
CA GLU A 125 6.47 -2.29 15.88
C GLU A 125 7.70 -3.13 16.24
N TYR A 126 7.73 -3.64 17.47
CA TYR A 126 8.69 -4.62 17.95
C TYR A 126 8.52 -6.00 17.27
N ASN A 127 8.00 -6.06 16.04
CA ASN A 127 7.81 -7.30 15.30
C ASN A 127 9.16 -8.02 15.07
N TRP A 128 10.29 -7.29 15.02
CA TRP A 128 11.62 -7.91 14.93
C TRP A 128 11.96 -8.76 16.16
N LEU A 129 11.52 -8.37 17.37
CA LEU A 129 11.74 -9.14 18.60
C LEU A 129 11.07 -10.52 18.54
N LYS A 130 9.92 -10.65 17.86
CA LYS A 130 9.24 -11.96 17.72
C LYS A 130 10.07 -12.99 16.96
N TYR A 131 10.89 -12.54 16.00
CA TYR A 131 11.72 -13.42 15.18
C TYR A 131 13.13 -13.62 15.75
N PHE A 132 13.68 -12.60 16.42
CA PHE A 132 15.03 -12.67 17.02
C PHE A 132 15.05 -13.31 18.41
N LEU A 133 14.00 -13.16 19.21
CA LEU A 133 13.95 -13.68 20.58
C LEU A 133 14.08 -15.22 20.66
N PRO A 134 13.40 -16.03 19.81
CA PRO A 134 13.58 -17.48 19.84
C PRO A 134 15.01 -17.91 19.51
N LEU A 135 15.66 -17.23 18.57
CA LEU A 135 17.04 -17.52 18.18
C LEU A 135 18.03 -17.18 19.32
N VAL A 136 17.85 -16.03 19.96
CA VAL A 136 18.70 -15.61 21.10
C VAL A 136 18.51 -16.55 22.29
N LEU A 137 17.27 -16.96 22.58
CA LEU A 137 16.99 -17.94 23.64
C LEU A 137 17.63 -19.30 23.35
N LEU A 138 17.56 -19.76 22.10
CA LEU A 138 18.15 -21.04 21.69
C LEU A 138 19.68 -21.02 21.79
N ILE A 139 20.31 -19.91 21.39
CA ILE A 139 21.75 -19.69 21.57
C ILE A 139 22.10 -19.66 23.06
N GLY A 140 21.39 -18.87 23.88
CA GLY A 140 21.64 -18.77 25.32
C GLY A 140 21.50 -20.12 26.04
N LEU A 141 20.49 -20.91 25.66
CA LEU A 141 20.28 -22.25 26.21
C LEU A 141 21.39 -23.22 25.80
N SER A 142 21.86 -23.16 24.54
CA SER A 142 23.00 -23.96 24.10
C SER A 142 24.28 -23.64 24.86
N PHE A 143 24.61 -22.36 25.07
CA PHE A 143 25.77 -21.95 25.87
C PHE A 143 25.67 -22.36 27.34
N PHE A 144 24.46 -22.55 27.87
CA PHE A 144 24.25 -23.02 29.23
C PHE A 144 24.46 -24.53 29.37
N TYR A 145 24.02 -25.32 28.39
CA TYR A 145 24.08 -26.79 28.44
C TYR A 145 25.34 -27.40 27.82
N ASN A 146 25.98 -26.73 26.86
CA ASN A 146 27.13 -27.23 26.14
C ASN A 146 28.39 -26.40 26.41
N SER A 147 29.56 -27.05 26.41
CA SER A 147 30.84 -26.36 26.41
C SER A 147 31.20 -25.86 25.02
N PHE A 148 31.54 -24.58 24.91
CA PHE A 148 32.02 -23.95 23.69
C PHE A 148 33.51 -23.62 23.84
N ASP A 149 34.31 -24.12 22.90
CA ASP A 149 35.70 -23.68 22.74
C ASP A 149 35.80 -22.54 21.72
N LEU A 150 36.99 -21.98 21.56
CA LEU A 150 37.24 -20.91 20.60
C LEU A 150 36.99 -21.36 19.15
N PHE A 151 37.25 -22.64 18.85
CA PHE A 151 37.04 -23.20 17.52
C PHE A 151 35.55 -23.24 17.16
N SER A 152 34.71 -23.89 17.96
CA SER A 152 33.26 -23.96 17.76
C SER A 152 32.60 -22.59 17.81
N SER A 153 33.07 -21.68 18.68
CA SER A 153 32.56 -20.31 18.74
C SER A 153 32.82 -19.54 17.45
N SER A 154 34.01 -19.69 16.86
CA SER A 154 34.36 -19.09 15.57
C SER A 154 33.52 -19.66 14.42
N PHE A 155 33.30 -20.97 14.40
CA PHE A 155 32.44 -21.65 13.41
C PHE A 155 30.96 -21.27 13.54
N LEU A 156 30.48 -21.06 14.76
CA LEU A 156 29.13 -20.53 15.00
C LEU A 156 29.02 -19.10 14.47
N ALA A 157 29.98 -18.22 14.80
CA ALA A 157 29.97 -16.83 14.36
C ALA A 157 30.01 -16.69 12.84
N THR A 158 30.92 -17.40 12.18
CA THR A 158 31.01 -17.43 10.71
C THR A 158 29.74 -17.99 10.07
N SER A 159 29.11 -19.01 10.67
CA SER A 159 27.84 -19.55 10.18
C SER A 159 26.67 -18.58 10.33
N ILE A 160 26.60 -17.83 11.43
CA ILE A 160 25.58 -16.77 11.62
C ILE A 160 25.73 -15.68 10.57
N ILE A 161 26.96 -15.22 10.31
CA ILE A 161 27.23 -14.24 9.26
C ILE A 161 26.82 -14.80 7.89
N GLY A 162 27.17 -16.07 7.61
CA GLY A 162 26.79 -16.77 6.39
C GLY A 162 25.28 -16.88 6.20
N LEU A 163 24.54 -17.16 7.27
CA LEU A 163 23.07 -17.19 7.26
C LEU A 163 22.48 -15.82 6.91
N VAL A 164 22.98 -14.74 7.53
CA VAL A 164 22.52 -13.37 7.26
C VAL A 164 22.72 -13.01 5.78
N VAL A 165 23.90 -13.31 5.23
CA VAL A 165 24.20 -13.06 3.80
C VAL A 165 23.29 -13.92 2.91
N SER A 166 23.03 -15.17 3.28
CA SER A 166 22.15 -16.08 2.53
C SER A 166 20.69 -15.60 2.51
N ILE A 167 20.19 -15.05 3.63
CA ILE A 167 18.88 -14.41 3.69
C ILE A 167 18.81 -13.22 2.72
N PHE A 168 19.88 -12.42 2.60
CA PHE A 168 19.92 -11.32 1.63
C PHE A 168 19.92 -11.81 0.19
N ILE A 169 20.59 -12.91 -0.12
CA ILE A 169 20.56 -13.53 -1.46
C ILE A 169 19.12 -13.94 -1.81
N VAL A 170 18.43 -14.62 -0.90
CA VAL A 170 17.02 -15.00 -1.08
C VAL A 170 16.11 -13.78 -1.22
N GLN A 171 16.27 -12.76 -0.37
CA GLN A 171 15.46 -11.53 -0.48
C GLN A 171 15.64 -10.86 -1.85
N GLN A 172 16.87 -10.83 -2.37
CA GLN A 172 17.16 -10.30 -3.69
C GLN A 172 16.55 -11.14 -4.81
N LYS A 173 16.55 -12.47 -4.69
CA LYS A 173 15.89 -13.39 -5.63
C LYS A 173 14.40 -13.09 -5.77
N TRP A 174 13.70 -12.90 -4.66
CA TRP A 174 12.25 -12.62 -4.64
C TRP A 174 11.91 -11.13 -4.87
N GLY A 175 12.89 -10.29 -5.22
CA GLY A 175 12.67 -8.87 -5.51
C GLY A 175 12.25 -8.04 -4.29
N VAL A 176 12.50 -8.53 -3.07
CA VAL A 176 12.17 -7.81 -1.84
C VAL A 176 13.10 -6.61 -1.70
N LYS A 177 12.52 -5.41 -1.68
CA LYS A 177 13.28 -4.16 -1.67
C LYS A 177 13.93 -3.94 -0.30
N ASN A 178 15.25 -4.13 -0.22
CA ASN A 178 16.05 -3.82 0.96
C ASN A 178 17.14 -2.78 0.61
N THR A 179 17.28 -1.75 1.45
CA THR A 179 18.25 -0.65 1.26
C THR A 179 19.69 -1.15 1.30
N VAL A 180 19.98 -2.12 2.17
CA VAL A 180 21.30 -2.73 2.32
C VAL A 180 21.68 -3.51 1.06
N ILE A 181 20.76 -4.34 0.57
CA ILE A 181 20.93 -5.11 -0.68
C ILE A 181 21.22 -4.19 -1.86
N SER A 182 20.44 -3.12 -2.01
CA SER A 182 20.62 -2.18 -3.13
C SER A 182 21.95 -1.42 -3.12
N LYS A 183 22.58 -1.23 -1.95
CA LYS A 183 23.90 -0.61 -1.84
C LYS A 183 25.01 -1.59 -2.22
N PHE A 184 24.96 -2.82 -1.71
CA PHE A 184 25.98 -3.83 -2.01
C PHE A 184 25.93 -4.33 -3.45
N CYS A 185 24.73 -4.40 -4.05
CA CYS A 185 24.59 -4.86 -5.43
C CYS A 185 24.90 -3.81 -6.49
N ASN A 186 24.99 -2.52 -6.14
CA ASN A 186 25.32 -1.42 -7.06
C ASN A 186 26.65 -0.73 -6.69
N LEU A 187 27.58 -1.48 -6.09
CA LEU A 187 28.86 -0.92 -5.62
C LEU A 187 29.77 -0.49 -6.78
N SER A 188 29.62 -1.09 -7.96
CA SER A 188 30.36 -0.80 -9.19
C SER A 188 29.46 -0.97 -10.42
N SER A 189 29.83 -0.36 -11.55
CA SER A 189 29.16 -0.57 -12.84
C SER A 189 29.14 -2.04 -13.28
N ASN A 190 30.13 -2.82 -12.81
CA ASN A 190 30.30 -4.23 -13.15
C ASN A 190 29.76 -5.17 -12.06
N SER A 191 29.07 -4.66 -11.03
CA SER A 191 28.42 -5.47 -10.00
C SER A 191 26.91 -5.58 -10.26
N SER A 192 26.38 -6.81 -10.31
CA SER A 192 24.93 -7.06 -10.37
C SER A 192 24.61 -8.38 -9.69
N CYS A 193 24.07 -8.33 -8.48
CA CYS A 193 23.64 -9.55 -7.80
C CYS A 193 22.49 -10.24 -8.55
N HIS A 194 21.57 -9.47 -9.14
CA HIS A 194 20.38 -10.04 -9.79
C HIS A 194 20.77 -10.93 -10.98
N SER A 195 21.69 -10.46 -11.84
CA SER A 195 22.13 -11.21 -13.02
C SER A 195 22.82 -12.53 -12.66
N VAL A 196 23.57 -12.56 -11.56
CA VAL A 196 24.26 -13.78 -11.09
C VAL A 196 23.29 -14.77 -10.45
N ILE A 197 22.38 -14.27 -9.60
CA ILE A 197 21.38 -15.08 -8.91
C ILE A 197 20.40 -15.72 -9.92
N SER A 198 19.93 -14.95 -10.91
CA SER A 198 19.00 -15.47 -11.93
C SER A 198 19.64 -16.51 -12.85
N PHE A 199 20.88 -16.27 -13.30
CA PHE A 199 21.60 -17.18 -14.18
C PHE A 199 21.82 -18.56 -13.53
N ASN A 200 22.20 -18.57 -12.25
CA ASN A 200 22.40 -19.82 -11.52
C ASN A 200 21.08 -20.59 -11.29
N ASP A 201 19.95 -19.90 -11.19
CA ASP A 201 18.65 -20.54 -10.98
C ASP A 201 18.10 -21.20 -12.25
N ASP A 202 18.44 -20.70 -13.45
CA ASP A 202 18.06 -21.33 -14.74
C ASP A 202 18.76 -22.68 -14.98
N ILE A 203 19.92 -22.89 -14.35
CA ILE A 203 20.70 -24.13 -14.41
C ILE A 203 20.20 -25.18 -13.38
N ALA A 204 19.41 -24.77 -12.38
CA ALA A 204 19.01 -25.63 -11.27
C ALA A 204 17.67 -26.37 -11.47
N ASN A 205 17.50 -27.51 -10.79
CA ASN A 205 16.23 -28.22 -10.70
C ASN A 205 15.15 -27.35 -10.02
N LYS A 206 13.88 -27.47 -10.46
CA LYS A 206 12.73 -26.71 -9.94
C LYS A 206 12.54 -26.77 -8.41
N TRP A 207 13.09 -27.78 -7.73
CA TRP A 207 12.91 -28.01 -6.30
C TRP A 207 13.92 -27.25 -5.44
N LEU A 208 15.20 -27.30 -5.78
CA LEU A 208 16.29 -26.70 -5.00
C LEU A 208 17.19 -25.87 -5.91
N SER A 209 17.19 -24.55 -5.68
CA SER A 209 17.96 -23.63 -6.49
C SER A 209 19.35 -23.39 -5.91
N PHE A 210 20.34 -23.00 -6.72
CA PHE A 210 21.69 -22.70 -6.22
C PHE A 210 21.68 -21.59 -5.16
N SER A 211 20.71 -20.67 -5.26
CA SER A 211 20.48 -19.61 -4.27
C SER A 211 19.98 -20.12 -2.91
N ASP A 212 19.42 -21.33 -2.85
CA ASP A 212 18.92 -21.97 -1.62
C ASP A 212 20.04 -22.71 -0.86
N LEU A 213 21.11 -23.13 -1.55
CA LEU A 213 22.18 -23.95 -0.98
C LEU A 213 22.91 -23.28 0.20
N PRO A 214 23.37 -22.01 0.10
CA PRO A 214 24.03 -21.33 1.23
C PRO A 214 23.11 -21.20 2.44
N LEU A 215 21.81 -20.94 2.20
CA LEU A 215 20.83 -20.82 3.26
C LEU A 215 20.70 -22.12 4.03
N LEU A 216 20.53 -23.24 3.33
CA LEU A 216 20.41 -24.56 3.96
C LEU A 216 21.70 -24.98 4.67
N PHE A 217 22.86 -24.74 4.06
CA PHE A 217 24.16 -25.03 4.64
C PHE A 217 24.37 -24.30 5.97
N PHE A 218 24.29 -22.97 5.98
CA PHE A 218 24.54 -22.20 7.21
C PHE A 218 23.46 -22.39 8.26
N SER A 219 22.19 -22.58 7.85
CA SER A 219 21.11 -22.90 8.80
C SER A 219 21.35 -24.25 9.48
N ALA A 220 21.73 -25.28 8.71
CA ALA A 220 22.02 -26.61 9.26
C ALA A 220 23.28 -26.56 10.15
N SER A 221 24.32 -25.83 9.75
CA SER A 221 25.53 -25.62 10.55
C SER A 221 25.22 -24.99 11.90
N ILE A 222 24.38 -23.95 11.95
CA ILE A 222 24.00 -23.28 13.19
C ILE A 222 23.27 -24.26 14.12
N ILE A 223 22.24 -24.96 13.64
CA ILE A 223 21.48 -25.90 14.47
C ILE A 223 22.39 -27.02 14.98
N ALA A 224 23.24 -27.59 14.11
CA ALA A 224 24.16 -28.66 14.48
C ALA A 224 25.16 -28.22 15.56
N ILE A 225 25.81 -27.06 15.38
CA ILE A 225 26.77 -26.50 16.34
C ILE A 225 26.07 -26.16 17.67
N LEU A 226 24.81 -25.72 17.66
CA LEU A 226 24.07 -25.46 18.89
C LEU A 226 23.68 -26.75 19.64
N ILE A 227 23.57 -27.89 18.97
CA ILE A 227 23.30 -29.19 19.59
C ILE A 227 24.58 -29.85 20.11
N GLN A 228 25.63 -29.89 19.30
CA GLN A 228 26.94 -30.44 19.65
C GLN A 228 28.06 -29.55 19.09
N PRO A 229 28.62 -28.62 19.88
CA PRO A 229 29.51 -27.58 19.35
C PRO A 229 30.76 -28.10 18.66
N LEU A 230 31.57 -28.92 19.35
CA LEU A 230 32.88 -29.36 18.84
C LEU A 230 32.73 -30.34 17.67
N ASN A 231 31.99 -31.42 17.88
CA ASN A 231 31.77 -32.46 16.87
C ASN A 231 31.17 -31.91 15.58
N SER A 232 30.16 -31.03 15.71
CA SER A 232 29.52 -30.43 14.53
C SER A 232 30.42 -29.41 13.85
N ALA A 233 31.22 -28.62 14.59
CA ALA A 233 32.16 -27.68 13.98
C ALA A 233 33.22 -28.40 13.13
N ILE A 234 33.74 -29.54 13.59
CA ILE A 234 34.66 -30.39 12.83
C ILE A 234 33.99 -30.88 11.53
N PHE A 235 32.77 -31.40 11.63
CA PHE A 235 32.05 -31.90 10.45
C PHE A 235 31.67 -30.78 9.46
N VAL A 236 31.28 -29.60 9.95
CA VAL A 236 31.03 -28.41 9.12
C VAL A 236 32.32 -27.94 8.42
N GLY A 237 33.47 -27.98 9.09
CA GLY A 237 34.77 -27.70 8.48
C GLY A 237 35.09 -28.63 7.31
N PHE A 238 34.85 -29.93 7.49
CA PHE A 238 34.99 -30.92 6.42
C PHE A 238 34.03 -30.65 5.24
N LEU A 239 32.75 -30.37 5.50
CA LEU A 239 31.79 -30.03 4.45
C LEU A 239 32.16 -28.73 3.73
N SER A 240 32.73 -27.75 4.44
CA SER A 240 33.23 -26.51 3.85
C SER A 240 34.37 -26.79 2.88
N LEU A 241 35.28 -27.71 3.23
CA LEU A 241 36.36 -28.15 2.34
C LEU A 241 35.80 -28.82 1.07
N LEU A 242 34.80 -29.69 1.22
CA LEU A 242 34.10 -30.30 0.08
C LEU A 242 33.34 -29.29 -0.79
N ALA A 243 32.98 -28.13 -0.27
CA ALA A 243 32.30 -27.07 -1.02
C ALA A 243 33.27 -26.20 -1.85
N ILE A 244 34.60 -26.33 -1.71
CA ILE A 244 35.58 -25.53 -2.47
C ILE A 244 35.41 -25.65 -3.99
N PRO A 245 35.22 -26.85 -4.59
CA PRO A 245 34.95 -26.95 -6.03
C PRO A 245 33.74 -26.13 -6.48
N LEU A 246 32.67 -26.10 -5.68
CA LEU A 246 31.48 -25.27 -5.97
C LEU A 246 31.80 -23.77 -5.90
N VAL A 247 32.63 -23.36 -4.94
CA VAL A 247 33.10 -21.97 -4.83
C VAL A 247 33.92 -21.58 -6.07
N VAL A 248 34.82 -22.45 -6.52
CA VAL A 248 35.62 -22.21 -7.74
C VAL A 248 34.72 -22.09 -8.97
N CYS A 249 33.74 -22.98 -9.14
CA CYS A 249 32.75 -22.90 -10.23
C CYS A 249 31.96 -21.59 -10.18
N SER A 250 31.50 -21.16 -8.99
CA SER A 250 30.76 -19.89 -8.82
C SER A 250 31.60 -18.67 -9.24
N ILE A 251 32.89 -18.65 -8.88
CA ILE A 251 33.81 -17.58 -9.28
C ILE A 251 34.09 -17.63 -10.79
N TRP A 252 34.25 -18.82 -11.37
CA TRP A 252 34.46 -19.01 -12.80
C TRP A 252 33.30 -18.44 -13.62
N ILE A 253 32.06 -18.83 -13.29
CA ILE A 253 30.84 -18.37 -13.97
C ILE A 253 30.71 -16.84 -13.90
N GLN A 254 30.90 -16.26 -12.70
CA GLN A 254 30.82 -14.80 -12.52
C GLN A 254 31.85 -14.05 -13.36
N LYS A 255 33.08 -14.57 -13.45
CA LYS A 255 34.19 -13.91 -14.16
C LYS A 255 34.10 -14.07 -15.68
N PHE A 256 33.87 -15.29 -16.17
CA PHE A 256 34.02 -15.60 -17.60
C PHE A 256 32.70 -15.56 -18.39
N GLU A 257 31.59 -15.97 -17.76
CA GLU A 257 30.31 -16.13 -18.46
C GLU A 257 29.39 -14.92 -18.26
N ILE A 258 29.18 -14.51 -17.01
CA ILE A 258 28.28 -13.39 -16.68
C ILE A 258 28.98 -12.03 -16.80
N GLN A 259 30.31 -12.02 -16.64
CA GLN A 259 31.15 -10.81 -16.61
C GLN A 259 30.68 -9.76 -15.59
N LYS A 260 30.00 -10.20 -14.53
CA LYS A 260 29.51 -9.36 -13.44
C LYS A 260 29.75 -10.03 -12.09
N TRP A 261 30.04 -9.22 -11.09
CA TRP A 261 30.33 -9.69 -9.74
C TRP A 261 29.10 -9.59 -8.83
N CYS A 262 28.85 -10.65 -8.06
CA CYS A 262 27.87 -10.66 -6.98
C CYS A 262 28.59 -10.59 -5.62
N VAL A 263 28.59 -9.42 -4.98
CA VAL A 263 29.29 -9.19 -3.70
C VAL A 263 28.82 -10.16 -2.61
N MET A 264 27.52 -10.47 -2.55
CA MET A 264 26.98 -11.40 -1.56
C MET A 264 27.39 -12.84 -1.81
N CYS A 265 27.41 -13.26 -3.08
CA CYS A 265 27.83 -14.60 -3.48
C CYS A 265 29.32 -14.80 -3.17
N LEU A 266 30.14 -13.78 -3.44
CA LEU A 266 31.56 -13.76 -3.06
C LEU A 266 31.75 -13.77 -1.53
N ALA A 267 30.91 -13.08 -0.77
CA ALA A 267 30.96 -13.12 0.68
C ALA A 267 30.65 -14.53 1.23
N VAL A 268 29.66 -15.23 0.68
CA VAL A 268 29.40 -16.64 0.99
C VAL A 268 30.61 -17.52 0.65
N SER A 269 31.14 -17.37 -0.55
CA SER A 269 32.35 -18.08 -0.99
C SER A 269 33.54 -17.85 -0.05
N PHE A 270 33.76 -16.61 0.36
CA PHE A 270 34.82 -16.25 1.31
C PHE A 270 34.63 -16.92 2.67
N LEU A 271 33.40 -16.89 3.22
CA LEU A 271 33.11 -17.53 4.51
C LEU A 271 33.35 -19.04 4.48
N ILE A 272 32.94 -19.71 3.40
CA ILE A 272 33.19 -21.15 3.21
C ILE A 272 34.70 -21.41 3.19
N VAL A 273 35.47 -20.64 2.41
CA VAL A 273 36.93 -20.79 2.35
C VAL A 273 37.58 -20.57 3.72
N VAL A 274 37.14 -19.57 4.49
CA VAL A 274 37.63 -19.32 5.85
C VAL A 274 37.35 -20.53 6.76
N GLN A 275 36.16 -21.11 6.71
CA GLN A 275 35.82 -22.33 7.48
C GLN A 275 36.71 -23.51 7.07
N SER A 276 36.93 -23.72 5.77
CA SER A 276 37.78 -24.80 5.26
C SER A 276 39.23 -24.65 5.72
N VAL A 277 39.80 -23.44 5.60
CA VAL A 277 41.19 -23.17 6.00
C VAL A 277 41.36 -23.27 7.52
N ALA A 278 40.40 -22.75 8.30
CA ALA A 278 40.42 -22.83 9.75
C ALA A 278 40.38 -24.28 10.25
N TRP A 279 39.58 -25.14 9.62
CA TRP A 279 39.54 -26.57 9.95
C TRP A 279 40.83 -27.29 9.52
N PHE A 280 41.30 -27.07 8.30
CA PHE A 280 42.51 -27.70 7.78
C PHE A 280 43.77 -27.33 8.56
N SER A 281 43.84 -26.11 9.08
CA SER A 281 44.99 -25.60 9.86
C SER A 281 44.90 -25.94 11.36
N SER A 282 43.83 -26.59 11.80
CA SER A 282 43.63 -26.94 13.21
C SER A 282 44.18 -28.32 13.54
N ASP A 283 44.50 -28.55 14.82
CA ASP A 283 44.86 -29.88 15.34
C ASP A 283 43.68 -30.88 15.33
N LEU A 284 42.49 -30.44 14.91
CA LEU A 284 41.26 -31.22 14.82
C LEU A 284 41.01 -31.76 13.39
N PHE A 285 41.99 -31.67 12.49
CA PHE A 285 41.88 -32.24 11.15
C PHE A 285 41.75 -33.76 11.20
N THR A 286 40.69 -34.29 10.60
CA THR A 286 40.42 -35.73 10.55
C THR A 286 39.60 -36.11 9.32
N LEU A 287 39.83 -37.30 8.80
CA LEU A 287 39.02 -37.89 7.71
C LEU A 287 38.15 -39.06 8.21
N SER A 288 38.25 -39.42 9.49
CA SER A 288 37.47 -40.50 10.10
C SER A 288 36.35 -39.92 10.97
N PHE A 289 35.11 -39.99 10.48
CA PHE A 289 33.95 -39.46 11.18
C PHE A 289 33.12 -40.56 11.83
N SER A 290 32.74 -40.36 13.09
CA SER A 290 31.79 -41.23 13.80
C SER A 290 30.36 -40.79 13.54
N LEU A 291 29.38 -41.68 13.76
CA LEU A 291 27.96 -41.32 13.62
C LEU A 291 27.58 -40.13 14.51
N ASN A 292 28.20 -39.99 15.69
CA ASN A 292 27.96 -38.85 16.58
C ASN A 292 28.37 -37.50 15.96
N THR A 293 29.41 -37.49 15.12
CA THR A 293 29.86 -36.25 14.43
C THR A 293 28.99 -35.88 13.22
N ILE A 294 28.45 -36.88 12.52
CA ILE A 294 27.65 -36.68 11.29
C ILE A 294 26.19 -36.36 11.62
N PHE A 295 25.64 -37.06 12.63
CA PHE A 295 24.22 -37.08 12.94
C PHE A 295 23.60 -35.69 13.16
N PRO A 296 24.18 -34.78 13.98
CA PRO A 296 23.57 -33.47 14.24
C PRO A 296 23.36 -32.63 12.98
N TYR A 297 24.32 -32.63 12.05
CA TYR A 297 24.21 -31.87 10.80
C TYR A 297 23.22 -32.50 9.84
N VAL A 298 23.28 -33.82 9.63
CA VAL A 298 22.36 -34.52 8.73
C VAL A 298 20.92 -34.40 9.24
N PHE A 299 20.70 -34.55 10.54
CA PHE A 299 19.40 -34.35 11.16
C PHE A 299 18.87 -32.92 10.97
N SER A 300 19.74 -31.92 11.19
CA SER A 300 19.39 -30.51 10.97
C SER A 300 19.01 -30.24 9.50
N LEU A 301 19.76 -30.81 8.56
CA LEU A 301 19.48 -30.65 7.12
C LEU A 301 18.16 -31.32 6.73
N LEU A 302 17.91 -32.54 7.18
CA LEU A 302 16.65 -33.27 6.92
C LEU A 302 15.42 -32.54 7.48
N LEU A 303 15.57 -31.86 8.62
CA LEU A 303 14.52 -31.03 9.20
C LEU A 303 14.30 -29.73 8.40
N LEU A 304 15.37 -29.09 7.92
CA LEU A 304 15.29 -27.79 7.26
C LEU A 304 14.77 -27.85 5.82
N ILE A 305 15.06 -28.91 5.07
CA ILE A 305 14.60 -29.06 3.68
C ILE A 305 13.06 -28.91 3.54
N PRO A 306 12.21 -29.67 4.28
CA PRO A 306 10.76 -29.52 4.15
C PRO A 306 10.26 -28.17 4.68
N ILE A 307 10.86 -27.63 5.73
CA ILE A 307 10.51 -26.30 6.25
C ILE A 307 10.79 -25.23 5.19
N TRP A 308 11.97 -25.26 4.57
CA TRP A 308 12.34 -24.33 3.52
C TRP A 308 11.42 -24.45 2.30
N ALA A 309 11.07 -25.68 1.89
CA ALA A 309 10.12 -25.89 0.81
C ALA A 309 8.75 -25.26 1.11
N ALA A 310 8.21 -25.42 2.32
CA ALA A 310 6.96 -24.81 2.75
C ALA A 310 7.04 -23.28 2.79
N VAL A 311 8.10 -22.74 3.38
CA VAL A 311 8.35 -21.28 3.47
C VAL A 311 8.46 -20.67 2.07
N LYS A 312 9.16 -21.33 1.14
CA LYS A 312 9.32 -20.90 -0.25
C LYS A 312 7.98 -20.79 -0.97
N VAL A 313 7.11 -21.80 -0.81
CA VAL A 313 5.74 -21.77 -1.39
C VAL A 313 4.91 -20.65 -0.76
N MET A 314 4.97 -20.48 0.56
CA MET A 314 4.23 -19.43 1.26
C MET A 314 4.65 -18.03 0.81
N ILE A 315 5.96 -17.75 0.72
CA ILE A 315 6.48 -16.45 0.26
C ILE A 315 6.02 -16.17 -1.17
N LYS A 316 6.11 -17.16 -2.07
CA LYS A 316 5.66 -17.01 -3.45
C LYS A 316 4.18 -16.66 -3.53
N ASN A 317 3.32 -17.42 -2.84
CA ASN A 317 1.88 -17.19 -2.84
C ASN A 317 1.52 -15.81 -2.27
N MET A 318 2.20 -15.37 -1.21
CA MET A 318 1.99 -14.04 -0.64
C MET A 318 2.35 -12.92 -1.64
N LEU A 319 3.49 -13.04 -2.33
CA LEU A 319 3.94 -12.06 -3.31
C LEU A 319 3.00 -12.00 -4.53
N ASP A 320 2.59 -13.16 -5.04
CA ASP A 320 1.68 -13.28 -6.18
C ASP A 320 0.29 -12.73 -5.82
N ASN A 321 -0.20 -13.01 -4.62
CA ASN A 321 -1.46 -12.47 -4.11
C ASN A 321 -1.41 -10.94 -3.99
N GLU A 322 -0.34 -10.37 -3.45
CA GLU A 322 -0.21 -8.91 -3.35
C GLU A 322 -0.25 -8.21 -4.72
N ASN A 323 0.42 -8.77 -5.73
CA ASN A 323 0.42 -8.19 -7.07
C ASN A 323 -0.95 -8.36 -7.74
N SER A 324 -1.55 -9.54 -7.62
CA SER A 324 -2.89 -9.82 -8.16
C SER A 324 -3.95 -8.89 -7.53
N LEU A 325 -3.85 -8.65 -6.21
CA LEU A 325 -4.72 -7.70 -5.51
C LEU A 325 -4.53 -6.26 -6.02
N LYS A 326 -3.29 -5.83 -6.29
CA LYS A 326 -3.02 -4.49 -6.85
C LYS A 326 -3.63 -4.34 -8.24
N GLU A 327 -3.46 -5.33 -9.10
CA GLU A 327 -4.05 -5.31 -10.45
C GLU A 327 -5.58 -5.34 -10.42
N LEU A 328 -6.18 -6.13 -9.51
CA LEU A 328 -7.62 -6.13 -9.31
C LEU A 328 -8.15 -4.78 -8.78
N LYS A 329 -7.41 -4.12 -7.86
CA LYS A 329 -7.74 -2.76 -7.41
C LYS A 329 -7.68 -1.77 -8.57
N LYS A 330 -6.66 -1.82 -9.44
CA LYS A 330 -6.57 -0.95 -10.63
C LYS A 330 -7.73 -1.18 -11.59
N PHE A 331 -8.06 -2.44 -11.85
CA PHE A 331 -9.19 -2.81 -12.71
C PHE A 331 -10.50 -2.26 -12.14
N LYS A 332 -10.76 -2.48 -10.84
CA LYS A 332 -11.96 -1.98 -10.18
C LYS A 332 -12.01 -0.45 -10.15
N ARG A 333 -10.89 0.23 -9.92
CA ARG A 333 -10.83 1.71 -9.91
C ARG A 333 -10.82 2.34 -11.30
N ASN A 334 -10.99 1.57 -12.37
CA ASN A 334 -11.01 2.11 -13.72
C ASN A 334 -12.31 2.89 -13.97
N TYR A 335 -12.21 4.19 -14.27
CA TYR A 335 -13.38 5.05 -14.50
C TYR A 335 -14.26 4.59 -15.67
N SER A 336 -13.66 4.11 -16.76
CA SER A 336 -14.41 3.58 -17.90
C SER A 336 -15.24 2.35 -17.53
N LEU A 337 -14.72 1.49 -16.65
CA LEU A 337 -15.47 0.35 -16.12
C LEU A 337 -16.65 0.80 -15.26
N LEU A 338 -16.44 1.76 -14.34
CA LEU A 338 -17.52 2.33 -13.54
C LEU A 338 -18.61 2.91 -14.46
N ASN A 339 -18.21 3.72 -15.45
CA ASN A 339 -19.12 4.38 -16.38
C ASN A 339 -19.91 3.37 -17.23
N PHE A 340 -19.26 2.28 -17.67
CA PHE A 340 -19.90 1.18 -18.39
C PHE A 340 -20.95 0.44 -17.55
N LEU A 341 -20.66 0.19 -16.27
CA LEU A 341 -21.59 -0.47 -15.35
C LEU A 341 -22.72 0.47 -14.89
N SER A 342 -22.49 1.79 -14.91
CA SER A 342 -23.43 2.82 -14.45
C SER A 342 -24.54 3.06 -15.47
N LYS A 343 -25.65 2.34 -15.30
CA LYS A 343 -26.84 2.45 -16.15
C LYS A 343 -27.55 3.79 -15.93
N LYS A 344 -27.98 4.44 -17.01
CA LYS A 344 -28.85 5.62 -16.93
C LYS A 344 -30.16 5.28 -16.23
N VAL A 345 -30.65 6.20 -15.40
CA VAL A 345 -32.01 6.11 -14.83
C VAL A 345 -33.02 6.22 -15.98
N LYS A 346 -34.07 5.38 -15.97
CA LYS A 346 -35.02 5.27 -17.08
C LYS A 346 -35.86 6.53 -17.28
N TYR A 347 -36.38 7.07 -16.17
CA TYR A 347 -37.20 8.27 -16.17
C TYR A 347 -36.51 9.34 -15.33
N THR A 348 -35.87 10.30 -16.00
CA THR A 348 -35.14 11.42 -15.36
C THR A 348 -36.00 12.66 -15.15
N LYS A 349 -37.11 12.79 -15.88
CA LYS A 349 -38.03 13.94 -15.76
C LYS A 349 -38.51 14.09 -14.32
N GLY A 350 -38.45 15.31 -13.78
CA GLY A 350 -38.88 15.64 -12.42
C GLY A 350 -37.89 15.26 -11.32
N PHE A 351 -36.76 14.62 -11.62
CA PHE A 351 -35.79 14.21 -10.60
C PHE A 351 -35.18 15.39 -9.84
N GLU A 352 -34.76 16.44 -10.56
CA GLU A 352 -34.20 17.67 -9.97
C GLU A 352 -35.24 18.50 -9.19
N GLU A 353 -36.54 18.21 -9.36
CA GLU A 353 -37.62 18.87 -8.62
C GLU A 353 -37.89 18.21 -7.25
N LEU A 354 -37.38 16.99 -7.03
CA LEU A 354 -37.55 16.26 -5.77
C LEU A 354 -36.74 16.91 -4.65
N ARG A 355 -37.41 17.31 -3.57
CA ARG A 355 -36.82 18.00 -2.42
C ARG A 355 -36.55 17.03 -1.27
N GLY A 356 -35.30 16.64 -1.14
CA GLY A 356 -34.81 15.85 -0.02
C GLY A 356 -34.10 16.66 1.06
N LEU A 357 -33.21 15.97 1.78
CA LEU A 357 -32.24 16.57 2.68
C LEU A 357 -30.93 16.76 1.93
N ASN A 358 -30.41 17.98 1.93
CA ASN A 358 -29.30 18.35 1.07
C ASN A 358 -28.06 18.68 1.90
N PHE A 359 -26.90 18.15 1.51
CA PHE A 359 -25.61 18.36 2.16
C PHE A 359 -24.51 18.63 1.13
N GLY A 360 -23.47 19.36 1.53
CA GLY A 360 -22.34 19.70 0.65
C GLY A 360 -22.64 20.84 -0.33
N ASN A 361 -21.79 20.97 -1.35
CA ASN A 361 -21.86 22.04 -2.33
C ASN A 361 -22.83 21.70 -3.48
N LYS A 362 -23.90 22.49 -3.68
CA LYS A 362 -24.86 22.30 -4.78
C LYS A 362 -24.25 22.38 -6.19
N ASN A 363 -23.12 23.08 -6.33
CA ASN A 363 -22.41 23.26 -7.59
C ASN A 363 -21.29 22.22 -7.78
N ALA A 364 -21.21 21.21 -6.91
CA ALA A 364 -20.24 20.14 -7.03
C ALA A 364 -20.43 19.33 -8.33
N ALA A 365 -19.32 18.89 -8.92
CA ALA A 365 -19.31 18.05 -10.12
C ALA A 365 -19.96 16.67 -9.88
N VAL A 366 -19.93 16.18 -8.64
CA VAL A 366 -20.55 14.90 -8.26
C VAL A 366 -21.84 15.17 -7.50
N ARG A 367 -22.98 14.92 -8.16
CA ARG A 367 -24.31 14.92 -7.55
C ARG A 367 -24.70 13.51 -7.14
N LEU A 368 -24.50 13.20 -5.87
CA LEU A 368 -24.91 11.94 -5.26
C LEU A 368 -26.33 12.07 -4.71
N SER A 369 -27.27 11.30 -5.23
CA SER A 369 -28.60 11.15 -4.65
C SER A 369 -28.74 9.74 -4.09
N ILE A 370 -29.12 9.63 -2.81
CA ILE A 370 -29.49 8.36 -2.21
C ILE A 370 -30.98 8.34 -1.91
N ILE A 371 -31.64 7.25 -2.27
CA ILE A 371 -33.06 7.02 -1.98
C ILE A 371 -33.11 5.93 -0.91
N ILE A 372 -33.54 6.32 0.28
CA ILE A 372 -33.48 5.47 1.47
C ILE A 372 -34.86 5.34 2.14
N SER A 373 -34.98 4.39 3.06
CA SER A 373 -36.15 4.25 3.92
C SER A 373 -35.72 4.13 5.37
N PRO A 374 -36.43 4.73 6.35
CA PRO A 374 -36.03 4.64 7.76
C PRO A 374 -36.10 3.22 8.33
N SER A 375 -36.84 2.31 7.69
CA SER A 375 -36.96 0.91 8.12
C SER A 375 -35.90 -0.04 7.54
N CYS A 376 -35.11 0.40 6.56
CA CYS A 376 -34.20 -0.47 5.83
C CYS A 376 -32.82 -0.58 6.51
N GLY A 377 -32.41 -1.81 6.84
CA GLY A 377 -31.12 -2.09 7.48
C GLY A 377 -29.90 -1.66 6.64
N HIS A 378 -29.96 -1.85 5.31
CA HIS A 378 -28.87 -1.45 4.41
C HIS A 378 -28.77 0.07 4.21
N CYS A 379 -29.88 0.80 4.40
CA CYS A 379 -29.89 2.26 4.31
C CYS A 379 -29.04 2.93 5.40
N TYR A 380 -28.86 2.30 6.57
CA TYR A 380 -27.94 2.80 7.61
C TYR A 380 -26.51 2.93 7.10
N LYS A 381 -25.98 1.86 6.48
CA LYS A 381 -24.63 1.88 5.90
C LYS A 381 -24.55 2.90 4.76
N THR A 382 -25.53 2.90 3.85
CA THR A 382 -25.51 3.82 2.70
C THR A 382 -25.58 5.28 3.11
N PHE A 383 -26.42 5.65 4.08
CA PHE A 383 -26.45 7.03 4.58
C PHE A 383 -25.11 7.40 5.23
N GLN A 384 -24.56 6.53 6.08
CA GLN A 384 -23.27 6.79 6.74
C GLN A 384 -22.15 6.99 5.71
N GLU A 385 -22.01 6.09 4.73
CA GLU A 385 -20.99 6.22 3.67
C GLU A 385 -21.17 7.49 2.84
N ALA A 386 -22.41 7.82 2.45
CA ALA A 386 -22.70 9.05 1.71
C ALA A 386 -22.34 10.30 2.51
N PHE A 387 -22.69 10.32 3.80
CA PHE A 387 -22.46 11.45 4.68
C PHE A 387 -20.96 11.64 4.96
N ASP A 388 -20.23 10.55 5.24
CA ASP A 388 -18.78 10.57 5.43
C ASP A 388 -18.05 11.08 4.17
N LEU A 389 -18.51 10.72 2.97
CA LEU A 389 -17.97 11.21 1.71
C LEU A 389 -18.13 12.73 1.57
N VAL A 390 -19.32 13.26 1.86
CA VAL A 390 -19.58 14.71 1.79
C VAL A 390 -18.77 15.47 2.84
N LEU A 391 -18.65 14.94 4.05
CA LEU A 391 -17.82 15.56 5.09
C LEU A 391 -16.34 15.60 4.71
N LYS A 392 -15.85 14.55 4.03
CA LYS A 392 -14.47 14.48 3.58
C LYS A 392 -14.19 15.31 2.32
N PHE A 393 -15.17 15.43 1.42
CA PHE A 393 -15.05 16.12 0.13
C PHE A 393 -16.19 17.13 -0.10
N PRO A 394 -16.37 18.13 0.78
CA PRO A 394 -17.54 19.01 0.78
C PRO A 394 -17.67 19.85 -0.49
N ASP A 395 -16.55 20.19 -1.14
CA ASP A 395 -16.53 21.00 -2.35
C ASP A 395 -16.75 20.16 -3.63
N LYS A 396 -16.47 18.85 -3.57
CA LYS A 396 -16.53 17.94 -4.73
C LYS A 396 -17.82 17.13 -4.79
N ILE A 397 -18.58 17.03 -3.69
CA ILE A 397 -19.79 16.20 -3.60
C ILE A 397 -20.99 17.01 -3.10
N TYR A 398 -22.07 16.94 -3.86
CA TYR A 398 -23.42 17.27 -3.41
C TYR A 398 -24.15 15.99 -3.02
N LEU A 399 -24.79 15.97 -1.85
CA LEU A 399 -25.63 14.85 -1.43
C LEU A 399 -27.09 15.28 -1.29
N ASN A 400 -27.97 14.61 -2.01
CA ASN A 400 -29.42 14.69 -1.85
C ASN A 400 -29.94 13.36 -1.26
N VAL A 401 -30.60 13.44 -0.11
CA VAL A 401 -31.22 12.29 0.56
C VAL A 401 -32.72 12.33 0.35
N LEU A 402 -33.20 11.41 -0.46
CA LEU A 402 -34.60 11.20 -0.79
C LEU A 402 -35.14 9.98 -0.05
N PHE A 403 -36.46 9.91 0.10
CA PHE A 403 -37.14 8.86 0.83
C PHE A 403 -38.12 8.11 -0.07
N ASN A 404 -38.05 6.79 -0.05
CA ASN A 404 -39.04 5.93 -0.69
C ASN A 404 -39.89 5.25 0.40
N ILE A 405 -41.05 5.86 0.68
CA ILE A 405 -42.02 5.37 1.66
C ILE A 405 -43.42 5.54 1.10
N ASN A 406 -44.26 4.52 1.20
CA ASN A 406 -45.63 4.57 0.70
C ASN A 406 -46.45 5.60 1.51
N PRO A 407 -46.92 6.70 0.89
CA PRO A 407 -47.67 7.76 1.56
C PRO A 407 -49.08 7.31 1.97
N GLU A 408 -49.66 6.29 1.35
CA GLU A 408 -51.00 5.78 1.65
C GLU A 408 -51.01 4.84 2.86
N ASN A 409 -49.84 4.32 3.27
CA ASN A 409 -49.72 3.42 4.41
C ASN A 409 -49.60 4.22 5.73
N ASN A 410 -50.74 4.62 6.28
CA ASN A 410 -50.81 5.37 7.54
C ASN A 410 -50.37 4.56 8.78
N ASP A 411 -50.40 3.22 8.71
CA ASP A 411 -49.97 2.35 9.81
C ASP A 411 -48.45 2.21 9.89
N ASN A 412 -47.71 2.69 8.88
CA ASN A 412 -46.26 2.61 8.84
C ASN A 412 -45.63 3.62 9.82
N PRO A 413 -45.03 3.17 10.96
CA PRO A 413 -44.49 4.08 11.98
C PRO A 413 -43.27 4.88 11.49
N TYR A 414 -42.65 4.46 10.38
CA TYR A 414 -41.51 5.12 9.77
C TYR A 414 -41.92 6.28 8.85
N LYS A 415 -43.21 6.39 8.47
CA LYS A 415 -43.74 7.54 7.72
C LYS A 415 -43.55 8.82 8.52
N THR A 416 -43.89 8.78 9.81
CA THR A 416 -43.70 9.88 10.76
C THR A 416 -42.23 10.32 10.88
N VAL A 417 -41.27 9.40 10.70
CA VAL A 417 -39.84 9.74 10.72
C VAL A 417 -39.47 10.60 9.51
N VAL A 418 -39.92 10.20 8.32
CA VAL A 418 -39.70 10.97 7.08
C VAL A 418 -40.38 12.33 7.16
N GLU A 419 -41.64 12.38 7.56
CA GLU A 419 -42.39 13.63 7.71
C GLU A 419 -41.70 14.61 8.66
N ARG A 420 -41.20 14.11 9.80
CA ARG A 420 -40.47 14.93 10.77
C ARG A 420 -39.11 15.39 10.24
N LEU A 421 -38.34 14.51 9.60
CA LEU A 421 -37.05 14.88 9.00
C LEU A 421 -37.21 15.99 7.97
N LEU A 422 -38.18 15.85 7.04
CA LEU A 422 -38.45 16.87 6.02
C LEU A 422 -39.01 18.16 6.64
N THR A 423 -39.82 18.07 7.70
CA THR A 423 -40.32 19.26 8.40
C THR A 423 -39.20 19.98 9.15
N ILE A 424 -38.34 19.26 9.88
CA ILE A 424 -37.16 19.81 10.56
C ILE A 424 -36.25 20.50 9.55
N ASN A 425 -36.03 19.90 8.39
CA ASN A 425 -35.22 20.49 7.33
C ASN A 425 -35.77 21.79 6.78
N ARG A 426 -37.09 21.95 6.79
CA ARG A 426 -37.75 23.17 6.33
C ARG A 426 -37.79 24.26 7.41
N VAL A 427 -38.15 23.90 8.64
CA VAL A 427 -38.42 24.87 9.72
C VAL A 427 -37.15 25.22 10.49
N THR A 428 -36.28 24.23 10.72
CA THR A 428 -35.03 24.36 11.47
C THR A 428 -33.87 23.65 10.77
N PRO A 429 -33.42 24.12 9.58
CA PRO A 429 -32.40 23.44 8.77
C PRO A 429 -31.11 23.09 9.54
N GLY A 430 -30.70 23.94 10.50
CA GLY A 430 -29.51 23.71 11.33
C GLY A 430 -29.57 22.47 12.23
N LYS A 431 -30.77 21.91 12.47
CA LYS A 431 -30.98 20.68 13.25
C LYS A 431 -31.06 19.42 12.39
N THR A 432 -31.14 19.54 11.06
CA THR A 432 -31.31 18.39 10.15
C THR A 432 -30.20 17.36 10.31
N VAL A 433 -28.94 17.81 10.34
CA VAL A 433 -27.76 16.93 10.44
C VAL A 433 -27.83 16.08 11.71
N GLU A 434 -28.14 16.68 12.85
CA GLU A 434 -28.23 15.97 14.11
C GLU A 434 -29.42 15.00 14.11
N ALA A 435 -30.58 15.44 13.62
CA ALA A 435 -31.80 14.63 13.57
C ALA A 435 -31.63 13.38 12.69
N ILE A 436 -31.08 13.54 11.49
CA ILE A 436 -30.86 12.39 10.59
C ILE A 436 -29.73 11.48 11.11
N SER A 437 -28.68 12.04 11.70
CA SER A 437 -27.57 11.26 12.27
C SER A 437 -28.02 10.44 13.47
N ASP A 438 -28.88 10.98 14.32
CA ASP A 438 -29.49 10.25 15.42
C ASP A 438 -30.26 9.01 14.94
N TRP A 439 -30.93 9.12 13.79
CA TRP A 439 -31.63 8.00 13.18
C TRP A 439 -30.66 7.01 12.51
N TYR A 440 -29.91 7.46 11.49
CA TYR A 440 -29.19 6.54 10.62
C TYR A 440 -27.80 6.13 11.11
N ILE A 441 -27.13 6.98 11.90
CA ILE A 441 -25.77 6.73 12.41
C ILE A 441 -25.83 6.18 13.83
N LYS A 442 -26.50 6.89 14.76
CA LYS A 442 -26.61 6.48 16.16
C LYS A 442 -27.68 5.41 16.40
N ARG A 443 -28.52 5.12 15.39
CA ARG A 443 -29.57 4.09 15.42
C ARG A 443 -30.46 4.21 16.65
N MET A 444 -30.88 5.43 16.96
CA MET A 444 -31.75 5.69 18.10
C MET A 444 -33.07 4.92 17.97
N VAL A 445 -33.52 4.35 19.08
CA VAL A 445 -34.82 3.67 19.15
C VAL A 445 -35.94 4.64 18.79
N HIS A 446 -36.87 4.20 17.92
CA HIS A 446 -37.95 5.02 17.35
C HIS A 446 -38.66 5.93 18.35
N LYS A 447 -39.17 5.38 19.46
CA LYS A 447 -39.86 6.17 20.51
C LYS A 447 -38.98 7.27 21.11
N LYS A 448 -37.69 6.99 21.34
CA LYS A 448 -36.74 7.99 21.89
C LYS A 448 -36.46 9.08 20.86
N TRP A 449 -36.29 8.71 19.59
CA TRP A 449 -36.07 9.66 18.51
C TRP A 449 -37.27 10.61 18.33
N LEU A 450 -38.50 10.09 18.32
CA LEU A 450 -39.71 10.92 18.26
C LEU A 450 -39.86 11.86 19.45
N LYS A 451 -39.41 11.46 20.65
CA LYS A 451 -39.44 12.35 21.82
C LYS A 451 -38.40 13.46 21.73
N LYS A 452 -37.20 13.17 21.19
CA LYS A 452 -36.12 14.14 21.03
C LYS A 452 -36.40 15.15 19.91
N TRP A 453 -37.06 14.71 18.85
CA TRP A 453 -37.33 15.49 17.65
C TRP A 453 -38.84 15.71 17.45
N PRO A 454 -39.50 16.50 18.33
CA PRO A 454 -40.90 16.85 18.18
C PRO A 454 -41.10 17.85 17.03
N VAL A 455 -42.27 17.78 16.40
CA VAL A 455 -42.70 18.70 15.35
C VAL A 455 -44.18 18.99 15.60
N ASP A 456 -44.57 20.27 15.57
CA ASP A 456 -45.91 20.72 15.96
C ASP A 456 -46.99 20.25 14.96
N SER A 457 -46.71 20.38 13.67
CA SER A 457 -47.59 19.90 12.60
C SER A 457 -46.81 19.59 11.31
N VAL A 458 -47.31 18.61 10.55
CA VAL A 458 -46.78 18.27 9.22
C VAL A 458 -47.60 19.04 8.19
N SER A 459 -46.94 19.94 7.44
CA SER A 459 -47.64 20.71 6.41
C SER A 459 -48.01 19.83 5.21
N MET A 460 -49.10 20.16 4.51
CA MET A 460 -49.52 19.48 3.28
C MET A 460 -48.43 19.42 2.20
N MET A 461 -47.53 20.43 2.17
CA MET A 461 -46.39 20.44 1.26
C MET A 461 -45.40 19.28 1.51
N ILE A 462 -45.24 18.85 2.76
CA ILE A 462 -44.37 17.70 3.10
C ILE A 462 -45.00 16.40 2.61
N SER A 463 -46.31 16.22 2.81
CA SER A 463 -47.03 15.04 2.31
C SER A 463 -46.99 14.97 0.78
N GLN A 464 -47.15 16.11 0.10
CA GLN A 464 -46.99 16.21 -1.36
C GLN A 464 -45.57 15.85 -1.81
N GLU A 465 -44.55 16.26 -1.06
CA GLU A 465 -43.16 15.95 -1.39
C GLU A 465 -42.86 14.44 -1.24
N ILE A 466 -43.36 13.81 -0.18
CA ILE A 466 -43.26 12.35 0.01
C ILE A 466 -43.97 11.62 -1.15
N GLN A 467 -45.15 12.08 -1.54
CA GLN A 467 -45.89 11.52 -2.68
C GLN A 467 -45.07 11.61 -3.97
N LYS A 468 -44.51 12.79 -4.30
CA LYS A 468 -43.67 12.98 -5.50
C LYS A 468 -42.47 12.04 -5.52
N GLN A 469 -41.78 11.89 -4.39
CA GLN A 469 -40.63 10.98 -4.28
C GLN A 469 -41.04 9.52 -4.48
N TYR A 470 -42.16 9.11 -3.87
CA TYR A 470 -42.72 7.76 -4.03
C TYR A 470 -43.13 7.48 -5.48
N ASP A 471 -43.86 8.39 -6.12
CA ASP A 471 -44.32 8.26 -7.50
C ASP A 471 -43.15 8.17 -8.47
N TRP A 472 -42.13 9.01 -8.30
CA TRP A 472 -40.93 8.98 -9.12
C TRP A 472 -40.14 7.67 -8.96
N CYS A 473 -40.07 7.14 -7.74
CA CYS A 473 -39.50 5.81 -7.49
C CYS A 473 -40.31 4.71 -8.18
N SER A 474 -41.63 4.76 -8.10
CA SER A 474 -42.54 3.81 -8.74
C SER A 474 -42.38 3.80 -10.26
N MET A 475 -42.35 4.98 -10.89
CA MET A 475 -42.11 5.12 -12.34
C MET A 475 -40.79 4.47 -12.78
N ASN A 476 -39.74 4.56 -11.95
CA ASN A 476 -38.44 3.95 -12.21
C ASN A 476 -38.32 2.48 -11.77
N ASN A 477 -39.40 1.87 -11.25
CA ASN A 477 -39.40 0.53 -10.64
C ASN A 477 -38.40 0.37 -9.49
N PHE A 478 -38.16 1.45 -8.73
CA PHE A 478 -37.36 1.43 -7.51
C PHE A 478 -38.19 0.94 -6.33
N ASN A 479 -38.60 -0.33 -6.39
CA ASN A 479 -39.37 -0.99 -5.32
C ASN A 479 -38.49 -1.48 -4.16
N TYR A 480 -37.25 -0.98 -4.08
CA TYR A 480 -36.23 -1.36 -3.11
C TYR A 480 -35.48 -0.13 -2.63
N THR A 481 -34.85 -0.24 -1.47
CA THR A 481 -33.91 0.75 -0.94
C THR A 481 -32.72 0.01 -0.31
N PRO A 482 -31.50 0.58 -0.33
CA PRO A 482 -31.15 1.90 -0.88
C PRO A 482 -31.01 1.90 -2.41
N VAL A 483 -31.35 3.03 -3.04
CA VAL A 483 -30.94 3.34 -4.42
C VAL A 483 -29.87 4.41 -4.36
N LYS A 484 -28.81 4.25 -5.15
CA LYS A 484 -27.68 5.17 -5.23
C LYS A 484 -27.61 5.72 -6.66
N ILE A 485 -27.64 7.03 -6.83
CA ILE A 485 -27.59 7.71 -8.12
C ILE A 485 -26.44 8.71 -8.09
N VAL A 486 -25.57 8.69 -9.10
CA VAL A 486 -24.50 9.67 -9.30
C VAL A 486 -24.67 10.26 -10.68
N ASN A 487 -24.84 11.59 -10.78
CA ASN A 487 -24.99 12.31 -12.04
C ASN A 487 -26.01 11.65 -13.00
N GLU A 488 -27.23 11.41 -12.50
CA GLU A 488 -28.36 10.76 -13.21
C GLU A 488 -28.17 9.29 -13.61
N ARG A 489 -27.09 8.64 -13.16
CA ARG A 489 -26.84 7.22 -13.40
C ARG A 489 -26.90 6.43 -12.10
N LEU A 490 -27.38 5.20 -12.18
CA LEU A 490 -27.35 4.27 -11.06
C LEU A 490 -25.90 3.92 -10.72
N PHE A 491 -25.52 4.12 -9.46
CA PHE A 491 -24.23 3.70 -8.97
C PHE A 491 -24.21 2.16 -8.87
N PRO A 492 -23.27 1.47 -9.52
CA PRO A 492 -23.36 0.01 -9.67
C PRO A 492 -23.25 -0.74 -8.34
N ASN A 493 -23.81 -1.95 -8.30
CA ASN A 493 -23.84 -2.77 -7.09
C ASN A 493 -22.48 -3.45 -6.82
N GLU A 494 -21.62 -3.53 -7.83
CA GLU A 494 -20.25 -4.01 -7.77
C GLU A 494 -19.33 -3.10 -6.93
N TYR A 495 -19.80 -1.90 -6.59
CA TYR A 495 -19.08 -0.91 -5.79
C TYR A 495 -19.77 -0.61 -4.46
N GLU A 496 -18.97 -0.52 -3.40
CA GLU A 496 -19.41 0.13 -2.17
C GLU A 496 -19.49 1.63 -2.39
N LEU A 497 -20.41 2.32 -1.71
CA LEU A 497 -20.59 3.76 -1.96
C LEU A 497 -19.33 4.54 -1.58
N ASN A 498 -18.63 4.12 -0.52
CA ASN A 498 -17.36 4.73 -0.10
C ASN A 498 -16.26 4.71 -1.18
N GLU A 499 -16.38 3.85 -2.21
CA GLU A 499 -15.43 3.74 -3.31
C GLU A 499 -15.63 4.85 -4.36
N LEU A 500 -16.74 5.60 -4.29
CA LEU A 500 -16.98 6.79 -5.12
C LEU A 500 -15.81 7.80 -5.02
N LYS A 501 -15.13 7.85 -3.86
CA LYS A 501 -13.96 8.72 -3.64
C LYS A 501 -12.85 8.53 -4.69
N TYR A 502 -12.71 7.33 -5.24
CA TYR A 502 -11.66 7.03 -6.23
C TYR A 502 -11.91 7.62 -7.62
N PHE A 503 -13.10 8.21 -7.84
CA PHE A 503 -13.54 8.67 -9.16
C PHE A 503 -13.90 10.16 -9.16
N LEU A 504 -13.73 10.86 -8.03
CA LEU A 504 -14.18 12.26 -7.91
C LEU A 504 -13.50 13.17 -8.93
N ASN A 505 -12.20 12.97 -9.15
CA ASN A 505 -11.44 13.76 -10.11
C ASN A 505 -11.84 13.40 -11.56
N ASP A 506 -12.12 12.14 -11.86
CA ASP A 506 -12.63 11.75 -13.19
C ASP A 506 -13.98 12.43 -13.52
N PHE A 507 -14.88 12.52 -12.54
CA PHE A 507 -16.16 13.24 -12.72
C PHE A 507 -15.97 14.74 -12.92
N VAL A 508 -15.03 15.37 -12.20
CA VAL A 508 -14.69 16.79 -12.40
C VAL A 508 -14.16 17.04 -13.81
N ASP A 509 -13.26 16.17 -14.28
CA ASP A 509 -12.70 16.26 -15.62
C ASP A 509 -13.78 16.08 -16.70
N GLU A 510 -14.71 15.13 -16.53
CA GLU A 510 -15.83 14.94 -17.47
C GLU A 510 -16.71 16.20 -17.59
N VAL A 511 -17.05 16.85 -16.48
CA VAL A 511 -17.83 18.10 -16.48
C VAL A 511 -17.09 19.22 -17.21
N GLN A 512 -15.80 19.41 -16.93
CA GLN A 512 -14.99 20.45 -17.58
C GLN A 512 -14.82 20.23 -19.09
N VAL A 513 -14.73 18.97 -19.54
CA VAL A 513 -14.65 18.65 -20.96
C VAL A 513 -15.98 18.99 -21.65
N LEU A 514 -17.11 18.62 -21.04
CA LEU A 514 -18.44 18.94 -21.57
C LEU A 514 -18.65 20.45 -21.69
N GLU A 515 -18.29 21.22 -20.68
CA GLU A 515 -18.38 22.70 -20.68
C GLU A 515 -17.52 23.37 -21.76
N LYS A 516 -16.38 22.79 -22.14
CA LYS A 516 -15.51 23.33 -23.21
C LYS A 516 -16.03 23.00 -24.61
N THR A 517 -16.88 21.98 -24.73
CA THR A 517 -17.40 21.49 -26.02
C THR A 517 -18.83 21.94 -26.33
N ALA A 518 -19.55 22.46 -25.32
CA ALA A 518 -20.85 23.12 -25.45
C ALA A 518 -20.67 24.60 -25.81
#